data_AF-A0A3D0HF26-F1
#
_entry.id   AF-A0A3D0HF26-F1
#
_cell.length_a   1.000
_cell.length_b   1.000
_cell.length_c   1.000
_cell.angle_alpha   90.00
_cell.angle_beta   90.00
_cell.angle_gamma   90.00
#
_symmetry.space_group_name_H-M   'P 1'
#
loop_
_entity.id
_entity.type
_entity.pdbx_description
1 polymer ?
#
loop_
_entity_poly.entity_id
_entity_poly.type
_entity_poly.pdbx_seq_one_letter_code
_entity_poly.pdbx_strand_id
1 'polypeptide(L)'
;MTQTKATHCSVYRLRICRSPTQYALIALLSLVGVLSSCTNADILQADVATIVSVVDGDTIVLKVQNQTETVRLLGIDTPETVHPSKPIECFGPEASAFTKATL
;
A
#
# COMPACT_ATOMS: atom_id res chain seq x y z
N MET A 1 73.84 -18.01 34.31
CA MET A 1 74.26 -17.26 33.10
C MET A 1 73.44 -17.82 31.94
N THR A 2 72.31 -17.20 31.55
CA THR A 2 72.19 -16.20 30.44
C THR A 2 72.81 -16.77 29.14
N GLN A 3 72.13 -16.99 28.01
CA GLN A 3 71.31 -16.06 27.21
C GLN A 3 70.64 -16.79 26.00
N THR A 4 69.42 -16.32 25.66
CA THR A 4 68.78 -16.04 24.34
C THR A 4 69.13 -16.75 23.02
N LYS A 5 68.08 -17.23 22.32
CA LYS A 5 67.58 -16.62 21.04
C LYS A 5 66.26 -17.25 20.55
N ALA A 6 65.25 -16.40 20.35
CA ALA A 6 64.04 -16.68 19.60
C ALA A 6 64.22 -16.24 18.14
N THR A 7 63.81 -17.06 17.17
CA THR A 7 63.48 -16.58 15.82
C THR A 7 62.50 -17.56 15.15
N HIS A 8 61.54 -16.99 14.41
CA HIS A 8 60.50 -17.63 13.60
C HIS A 8 59.21 -18.06 14.31
N CYS A 9 58.30 -17.11 14.46
CA CYS A 9 56.87 -17.38 14.29
C CYS A 9 56.29 -16.30 13.36
N SER A 10 56.23 -16.65 12.07
CA SER A 10 55.48 -15.90 11.06
C SER A 10 54.02 -16.26 11.21
N VAL A 11 53.25 -15.42 11.91
CA VAL A 11 51.79 -15.37 11.77
C VAL A 11 51.38 -13.91 11.88
N TYR A 12 50.91 -13.33 10.77
CA TYR A 12 50.21 -12.05 10.75
C TYR A 12 48.93 -12.16 11.59
N ARG A 13 49.07 -12.05 12.91
CA ARG A 13 47.95 -11.82 13.82
C ARG A 13 47.64 -10.33 13.76
N LEU A 14 46.74 -9.93 12.86
CA LEU A 14 45.97 -8.70 13.04
C LEU A 14 45.14 -8.88 14.31
N ARG A 15 45.74 -8.57 15.47
CA ARG A 15 45.00 -8.33 16.70
C ARG A 15 44.17 -7.08 16.45
N ILE A 16 42.94 -7.27 16.00
CA ILE A 16 41.93 -6.23 16.06
C ILE A 16 41.66 -6.01 17.55
N CYS A 17 42.32 -5.00 18.14
CA CYS A 17 41.94 -4.47 19.44
C CYS A 17 40.57 -3.80 19.28
N ARG A 18 39.49 -4.58 19.32
CA ARG A 18 38.13 -4.03 19.34
C ARG A 18 37.92 -3.32 20.68
N SER A 19 37.99 -1.99 20.67
CA SER A 19 37.64 -1.17 21.81
C SER A 19 36.14 -1.30 22.12
N PRO A 20 35.71 -1.17 23.39
CA PRO A 20 34.29 -1.24 23.77
C PRO A 20 33.44 -0.18 23.02
N THR A 21 34.08 0.90 22.57
CA THR A 21 33.46 1.95 21.74
C THR A 21 33.00 1.46 20.36
N GLN A 22 33.67 0.47 19.77
CA GLN A 22 33.27 -0.06 18.45
C GLN A 22 31.98 -0.88 18.52
N TYR A 23 31.74 -1.63 19.59
CA TYR A 23 30.50 -2.37 19.77
C TYR A 23 29.31 -1.44 20.07
N ALA A 24 29.54 -0.36 20.82
CA ALA A 24 28.53 0.65 21.09
C ALA A 24 28.03 1.34 19.80
N LEU A 25 28.94 1.68 18.89
CA LEU A 25 28.61 2.28 17.58
C LEU A 25 27.80 1.32 16.69
N ILE A 26 28.17 0.05 16.64
CA ILE A 26 27.44 -0.97 15.85
C ILE A 26 26.03 -1.18 16.42
N ALA A 27 25.90 -1.25 17.75
CA ALA A 27 24.59 -1.40 18.40
C ALA A 27 23.68 -0.20 18.10
N LEU A 28 24.22 1.02 18.14
CA LEU A 28 23.46 2.24 17.88
C LEU A 28 23.01 2.35 16.42
N LEU A 29 23.87 1.99 15.45
CA LEU A 29 23.52 1.92 14.03
C LEU A 29 22.45 0.85 13.74
N SER A 30 22.56 -0.32 14.38
CA SER A 30 21.55 -1.37 14.23
C SER A 30 20.17 -0.97 14.78
N LEU A 31 20.14 -0.25 15.90
CA LEU A 31 18.90 0.24 16.51
C LEU A 31 18.19 1.27 15.64
N VAL A 32 18.94 2.19 15.03
CA VAL A 32 18.40 3.18 14.08
C VAL A 32 17.85 2.51 12.83
N GLY A 33 18.54 1.48 12.33
CA GLY A 33 18.07 0.67 11.20
C GLY A 33 16.74 -0.04 11.49
N VAL A 34 16.58 -0.62 12.68
CA VAL A 34 15.34 -1.30 13.10
C VAL A 34 14.18 -0.31 13.24
N LEU A 35 14.42 0.88 13.78
CA LEU A 35 13.38 1.90 13.96
C LEU A 35 12.88 2.52 12.64
N SER A 36 13.72 2.51 11.59
CA SER A 36 13.38 3.11 10.28
C SER A 36 12.35 2.29 9.48
N SER A 37 12.20 1.00 9.79
CA SER A 37 11.31 0.07 9.05
C SER A 37 9.82 0.26 9.35
N CYS A 38 9.44 1.08 10.34
CA CYS A 38 8.05 1.27 10.76
C CYS A 38 7.30 2.38 10.00
N THR A 39 7.85 2.89 8.90
CA THR A 39 7.29 4.05 8.17
C THR A 39 6.55 3.70 6.88
N ASN A 40 6.02 2.48 6.76
CA ASN A 40 5.08 2.15 5.68
C ASN A 40 3.70 2.70 6.04
N ALA A 41 3.51 4.00 5.82
CA ALA A 41 2.18 4.59 5.79
C ALA A 41 1.58 4.28 4.42
N ASP A 42 0.87 3.14 4.30
CA ASP A 42 -0.10 2.96 3.23
C ASP A 42 -1.21 4.00 3.47
N ILE A 43 -1.03 5.18 2.88
CA ILE A 43 -2.06 6.20 2.85
C ILE A 43 -3.13 5.66 1.91
N LEU A 44 -4.33 5.43 2.45
CA LEU A 44 -5.55 5.14 1.69
C LEU A 44 -5.90 6.40 0.89
N GLN A 45 -5.15 6.66 -0.18
CA GLN A 45 -5.40 7.75 -1.10
C GLN A 45 -6.65 7.36 -1.88
N ALA A 46 -7.76 8.04 -1.62
CA ALA A 46 -8.95 7.87 -2.45
C ALA A 46 -8.57 8.24 -3.90
N ASP A 47 -8.67 7.28 -4.81
CA ASP A 47 -8.49 7.53 -6.22
C ASP A 47 -9.60 8.47 -6.70
N VAL A 48 -9.22 9.58 -7.33
CA VAL A 48 -10.18 10.51 -7.92
C VAL A 48 -10.71 9.89 -9.21
N ALA A 49 -12.03 9.70 -9.25
CA ALA A 49 -12.75 9.17 -10.40
C ALA A 49 -13.68 10.22 -10.99
N THR A 50 -13.88 10.20 -12.31
CA THR A 50 -14.90 11.02 -12.99
C THR A 50 -16.05 10.14 -13.43
N ILE A 51 -17.28 10.58 -13.20
CA ILE A 51 -18.47 9.85 -13.66
C ILE A 51 -18.61 10.02 -15.17
N VAL A 52 -18.71 8.90 -15.88
CA VAL A 52 -18.92 8.87 -17.33
C VAL A 52 -20.40 8.76 -17.65
N SER A 53 -21.11 7.87 -16.96
CA SER A 53 -22.54 7.67 -17.13
C SER A 53 -23.15 6.93 -15.95
N VAL A 54 -24.44 7.18 -15.70
CA VAL A 54 -25.26 6.43 -14.75
C VAL A 54 -26.07 5.40 -15.52
N VAL A 55 -25.94 4.12 -15.14
CA VAL A 55 -26.64 2.98 -15.77
C VAL A 55 -27.97 2.76 -15.06
N ASP A 56 -27.91 2.54 -13.74
CA ASP A 56 -29.05 2.37 -12.85
C ASP A 56 -28.86 3.21 -11.58
N GLY A 57 -29.82 3.17 -10.67
CA GLY A 57 -29.76 3.93 -9.42
C GLY A 57 -28.59 3.57 -8.50
N ASP A 58 -28.07 2.34 -8.58
CA ASP A 58 -26.91 1.83 -7.85
C ASP A 58 -25.67 1.54 -8.72
N THR A 59 -25.79 1.64 -10.04
CA THR A 59 -24.74 1.21 -10.98
C THR A 59 -24.28 2.37 -11.85
N ILE A 60 -22.99 2.72 -11.74
CA ILE A 60 -22.38 3.85 -12.44
C ILE A 60 -21.12 3.43 -13.18
N VAL A 61 -20.82 4.12 -14.27
CA VAL A 61 -19.57 3.97 -15.01
C VAL A 61 -18.64 5.10 -14.63
N LEU A 62 -17.47 4.74 -14.12
CA LEU A 62 -16.43 5.66 -13.70
C LEU A 62 -15.24 5.60 -14.66
N LYS A 63 -14.58 6.74 -14.82
CA LYS A 63 -13.23 6.84 -15.36
C LYS A 63 -12.27 7.03 -14.19
N VAL A 64 -11.52 5.98 -13.87
CA VAL A 64 -10.48 5.99 -12.84
C VAL A 64 -9.14 5.93 -13.54
N GLN A 65 -8.30 6.94 -13.32
CA GLN A 65 -7.03 7.09 -14.04
C GLN A 65 -7.26 7.09 -15.58
N ASN A 66 -6.83 6.04 -16.27
CA ASN A 66 -6.96 5.90 -17.72
C ASN A 66 -7.83 4.70 -18.13
N GLN A 67 -8.61 4.16 -17.20
CA GLN A 67 -9.50 3.02 -17.41
C GLN A 67 -10.95 3.41 -17.12
N THR A 68 -11.88 2.75 -17.82
CA THR A 68 -13.31 2.90 -17.60
C THR A 68 -13.83 1.63 -16.95
N GLU A 69 -14.46 1.79 -15.80
CA GLU A 69 -14.94 0.68 -14.98
C GLU A 69 -16.41 0.90 -14.61
N THR A 70 -17.21 -0.17 -14.68
CA THR A 70 -18.57 -0.17 -14.15
C THR A 70 -18.52 -0.61 -12.69
N VAL A 71 -19.02 0.23 -11.79
CA VAL A 71 -19.03 -0.02 -10.35
C VAL A 71 -20.45 0.01 -9.81
N ARG A 72 -20.65 -0.72 -8.71
CA ARG A 72 -21.92 -0.81 -8.01
C ARG A 72 -21.79 -0.20 -6.61
N LEU A 73 -22.73 0.65 -6.24
CA LEU A 73 -22.76 1.34 -4.96
C LEU A 73 -23.09 0.33 -3.86
N LEU A 74 -22.20 0.23 -2.86
CA LEU A 74 -22.42 -0.64 -1.72
C LEU A 74 -23.48 -0.04 -0.79
N GLY A 75 -24.40 -0.88 -0.31
CA GLY A 75 -25.46 -0.46 0.60
C GLY A 75 -26.66 0.22 -0.07
N ILE A 76 -26.67 0.30 -1.41
CA ILE A 76 -27.82 0.74 -2.21
C ILE A 76 -28.16 -0.41 -3.15
N ASP A 77 -29.38 -0.93 -3.06
CA ASP A 77 -29.93 -1.92 -4.00
C ASP A 77 -31.13 -1.25 -4.66
N THR A 78 -30.99 -0.88 -5.94
CA THR A 78 -32.07 -0.21 -6.67
C THR A 78 -32.85 -1.18 -7.55
N PRO A 79 -34.17 -0.97 -7.69
CA PRO A 79 -34.98 -1.75 -8.61
C PRO A 79 -34.42 -1.67 -10.03
N GLU A 80 -34.18 -2.82 -10.65
CA GLU A 80 -33.43 -2.95 -11.90
C GLU A 80 -34.25 -2.40 -13.08
N THR A 81 -33.66 -1.49 -13.87
CA THR A 81 -34.36 -0.89 -15.02
C THR A 81 -33.78 -1.25 -16.38
N VAL A 82 -32.51 -1.62 -16.46
CA VAL A 82 -31.80 -1.77 -17.73
C VAL A 82 -31.61 -3.25 -18.14
N HIS A 83 -31.87 -4.20 -17.25
CA HIS A 83 -31.68 -5.62 -17.55
C HIS A 83 -32.57 -6.12 -18.72
N PRO A 84 -31.98 -6.64 -19.81
CA PRO A 84 -32.70 -6.92 -21.06
C PRO A 84 -33.74 -8.04 -20.98
N SER A 85 -33.67 -8.88 -19.94
CA SER A 85 -34.55 -10.03 -19.74
C SER A 85 -35.49 -9.91 -18.54
N LYS A 86 -35.40 -8.84 -17.74
CA LYS A 86 -36.27 -8.64 -16.58
C LYS A 86 -37.30 -7.55 -16.87
N PRO A 87 -38.54 -7.69 -16.38
CA PRO A 87 -39.49 -6.59 -16.42
C PRO A 87 -38.95 -5.43 -15.56
N ILE A 88 -39.25 -4.20 -15.98
CA ILE A 88 -38.92 -2.99 -15.21
C ILE A 88 -39.57 -3.11 -13.83
N GLU A 89 -38.77 -2.96 -12.79
CA GLU A 89 -39.25 -3.02 -11.42
C GLU A 89 -39.85 -1.67 -10.99
N CYS A 90 -40.82 -1.71 -10.06
CA CYS A 90 -41.48 -0.50 -9.57
C CYS A 90 -40.45 0.50 -9.00
N PHE A 91 -40.60 1.78 -9.33
CA PHE A 91 -39.70 2.88 -8.93
C PHE A 91 -38.28 2.86 -9.50
N GLY A 92 -37.96 1.91 -10.38
CA GLY A 92 -36.66 1.87 -11.02
C GLY A 92 -36.35 3.15 -11.84
N PRO A 93 -37.24 3.62 -12.74
CA PRO A 93 -36.97 4.80 -13.56
C PRO A 93 -36.75 6.07 -12.73
N GLU A 94 -37.51 6.21 -11.65
CA GLU A 94 -37.40 7.32 -10.70
C GLU A 94 -36.07 7.27 -9.94
N ALA A 95 -35.61 6.08 -9.52
CA ALA A 95 -34.32 5.90 -8.86
C ALA A 95 -33.15 6.25 -9.80
N SER A 96 -33.19 5.77 -11.04
CA SER A 96 -32.17 6.08 -12.06
C SER A 96 -32.14 7.57 -12.42
N ALA A 97 -33.31 8.22 -12.52
CA ALA A 97 -33.40 9.66 -12.77
C ALA A 97 -32.86 10.49 -11.59
N PHE A 98 -33.14 10.07 -10.35
CA PHE A 98 -32.62 10.74 -9.15
C PHE A 98 -31.09 10.69 -9.08
N THR A 99 -30.51 9.51 -9.34
CA THR A 99 -29.04 9.35 -9.34
C THR A 99 -28.39 10.20 -10.44
N LYS A 100 -28.99 10.26 -11.65
CA LYS A 100 -28.53 11.17 -12.72
C LYS A 100 -28.63 12.67 -12.39
N ALA A 101 -29.59 13.06 -11.57
CA ALA A 101 -29.76 14.46 -11.19
C ALA A 101 -28.81 14.90 -10.06
N THR A 102 -28.31 13.94 -9.28
CA THR A 102 -27.48 14.19 -8.09
C THR A 102 -25.98 14.15 -8.39
N LEU A 103 -25.58 13.36 -9.39
CA LEU A 103 -24.21 13.10 -9.79
C LEU A 103 -23.84 13.85 -11.08
#